data_AF-A0A8J7GJX6-F1
#
_entry.id   AF-A0A8J7GJX6-F1
#
_cell.length_a   1.000
_cell.length_b   1.000
_cell.length_c   1.000
_cell.angle_alpha   90.00
_cell.angle_beta   90.00
_cell.angle_gamma   90.00
#
_symmetry.space_group_name_H-M   'P 1'
#
loop_
_entity.id
_entity.type
_entity.pdbx_description
1 polymer ?
#
loop_
_entity_poly.entity_id
_entity_poly.type
_entity_poly.pdbx_seq_one_letter_code
_entity_poly.pdbx_strand_id
1 'polypeptide(L)'
;MNEQATFHGFANPVDPTGAEMREWAYHPDSVSLAGLPPDWDLLVAQDSLIPTLYELAADGQCPARRFALHCLYIYTADAVRTDFRAHPKRKLKKLIDRAGSESDEQLRMWAANAQALINNPDLFDYADWCQGGLVRKPRRLLT
;
A
#
# COMPACT_ATOMS: atom_id res chain seq x y z
N MET A 1 15.66 -28.02 -7.56
CA MET A 1 16.81 -27.16 -7.88
C MET A 1 16.21 -25.79 -8.09
N ASN A 2 16.12 -24.98 -7.04
CA ASN A 2 15.52 -23.65 -7.14
C ASN A 2 16.62 -22.73 -7.67
N GLU A 3 16.48 -22.26 -8.90
CA GLU A 3 17.16 -21.05 -9.32
C GLU A 3 16.76 -19.96 -8.31
N GLN A 4 17.72 -19.54 -7.48
CA GLN A 4 17.58 -18.33 -6.71
C GLN A 4 17.48 -17.20 -7.73
N ALA A 5 16.25 -16.80 -8.07
CA ALA A 5 16.00 -15.59 -8.84
C ALA A 5 16.78 -14.48 -8.15
N THR A 6 17.81 -13.96 -8.80
CA THR A 6 18.71 -12.99 -8.20
C THR A 6 18.09 -11.62 -8.35
N PHE A 7 17.74 -10.96 -7.24
CA PHE A 7 17.24 -9.59 -7.31
C PHE A 7 18.34 -8.67 -7.79
N HIS A 8 18.18 -8.14 -8.99
CA HIS A 8 19.16 -7.26 -9.64
C HIS A 8 19.06 -5.80 -9.19
N GLY A 9 18.12 -5.47 -8.30
CA GLY A 9 17.83 -4.11 -7.90
C GLY A 9 16.71 -3.47 -8.72
N PHE A 10 16.37 -2.24 -8.37
CA PHE A 10 15.47 -1.40 -9.16
C PHE A 10 16.25 -0.67 -10.25
N ALA A 11 15.78 -0.70 -11.49
CA ALA A 11 16.33 0.14 -12.56
C ALA A 11 16.12 1.63 -12.24
N ASN A 12 14.97 1.97 -11.66
CA ASN A 12 14.70 3.27 -11.06
C ASN A 12 13.98 3.08 -9.71
N PRO A 13 14.64 3.27 -8.56
CA PRO A 13 14.02 3.04 -7.26
C PRO A 13 12.89 4.02 -6.94
N VAL A 14 12.79 5.19 -7.59
CA VAL A 14 11.70 6.14 -7.34
C VAL A 14 10.46 5.89 -8.21
N ASP A 15 10.57 5.01 -9.22
CA ASP A 15 9.48 4.61 -10.13
C ASP A 15 9.70 3.14 -10.55
N PRO A 16 9.61 2.18 -9.61
CA PRO A 16 9.83 0.78 -9.94
C PRO A 16 8.65 0.24 -10.73
N THR A 17 8.92 -0.75 -11.56
CA THR A 17 7.86 -1.53 -12.22
C THR A 17 7.17 -2.46 -11.22
N GLY A 18 5.95 -2.88 -11.54
CA GLY A 18 5.27 -3.90 -10.74
C GLY A 18 6.02 -5.24 -10.70
N ALA A 19 6.85 -5.56 -11.70
CA ALA A 19 7.66 -6.77 -11.68
C ALA A 19 8.80 -6.65 -10.66
N GLU A 20 9.56 -5.56 -10.71
CA GLU A 20 10.64 -5.28 -9.75
C GLU A 20 10.10 -5.17 -8.32
N MET A 21 8.92 -4.56 -8.13
CA MET A 21 8.27 -4.45 -6.83
C MET A 21 7.90 -5.82 -6.25
N ARG A 22 7.41 -6.75 -7.08
CA ARG A 22 7.14 -8.13 -6.64
C ARG A 22 8.45 -8.85 -6.32
N GLU A 23 9.45 -8.75 -7.19
CA GLU A 23 10.74 -9.40 -6.96
C GLU A 23 11.38 -8.94 -5.64
N TRP A 24 11.45 -7.63 -5.42
CA TRP A 24 11.92 -7.05 -4.16
C TRP A 24 11.15 -7.57 -2.94
N ALA A 25 9.82 -7.67 -3.05
CA ALA A 25 8.94 -8.03 -1.93
C ALA A 25 9.13 -9.45 -1.43
N TYR A 26 9.53 -10.39 -2.30
CA TYR A 26 9.72 -11.81 -1.96
C TYR A 26 11.19 -12.24 -1.87
N HIS A 27 12.12 -11.44 -2.39
CA HIS A 27 13.52 -11.84 -2.41
C HIS A 27 14.16 -11.68 -1.02
N PRO A 28 14.74 -12.75 -0.44
CA PRO A 28 15.20 -12.75 0.96
C PRO A 28 16.38 -11.81 1.21
N ASP A 29 17.26 -11.65 0.22
CA ASP A 29 18.44 -10.76 0.28
C ASP A 29 18.22 -9.45 -0.48
N SER A 30 16.97 -9.01 -0.63
CA SER A 30 16.68 -7.73 -1.29
C SER A 30 17.15 -6.54 -0.46
N VAL A 31 17.25 -5.38 -1.10
CA VAL A 31 17.61 -4.13 -0.41
C VAL A 31 16.61 -3.85 0.71
N SER A 32 17.11 -3.67 1.94
CA SER A 32 16.26 -3.29 3.07
C SER A 32 15.62 -1.92 2.84
N LEU A 33 14.48 -1.65 3.49
CA LEU A 33 13.83 -0.33 3.42
C LEU A 33 14.76 0.83 3.79
N ALA A 34 15.75 0.62 4.66
CA ALA A 34 16.72 1.65 5.05
C ALA A 34 17.73 1.99 3.93
N GLY A 35 17.88 1.12 2.94
CA GLY A 35 18.72 1.34 1.75
C GLY A 35 17.96 1.97 0.58
N LEU A 36 16.68 2.28 0.75
CA LEU A 36 15.84 2.90 -0.27
C LEU A 36 15.81 4.42 -0.10
N PRO A 37 15.39 5.18 -1.13
CA PRO A 37 15.25 6.62 -1.03
C PRO A 37 14.43 7.03 0.20
N PRO A 38 14.69 8.22 0.78
CA PRO A 38 13.81 8.79 1.80
C PRO A 38 12.36 8.85 1.30
N ASP A 39 11.41 8.59 2.20
CA ASP A 39 9.97 8.61 1.90
C ASP A 39 9.57 7.71 0.71
N TRP A 40 10.25 6.57 0.55
CA TRP A 40 10.01 5.64 -0.56
C TRP A 40 8.56 5.14 -0.64
N ASP A 41 7.91 4.99 0.50
CA ASP A 41 6.48 4.68 0.61
C ASP A 41 5.60 5.73 -0.09
N LEU A 42 5.93 7.02 0.01
CA LEU A 42 5.24 8.09 -0.72
C LEU A 42 5.51 8.00 -2.23
N LEU A 43 6.73 7.65 -2.62
CA LEU A 43 7.12 7.55 -4.03
C LEU A 43 6.42 6.40 -4.75
N VAL A 44 6.26 5.25 -4.09
CA VAL A 44 5.67 4.05 -4.72
C VAL A 44 4.16 3.94 -4.55
N ALA A 45 3.53 4.70 -3.66
CA ALA A 45 2.08 4.71 -3.44
C ALA A 45 1.32 5.44 -4.57
N GLN A 46 1.53 5.02 -5.81
CA GLN A 46 1.07 5.70 -7.02
C GLN A 46 0.11 4.86 -7.87
N ASP A 47 -0.61 5.54 -8.76
CA ASP A 47 -1.63 4.97 -9.64
C ASP A 47 -1.15 3.80 -10.51
N SER A 48 0.14 3.77 -10.88
CA SER A 48 0.79 2.74 -11.68
C SER A 48 1.10 1.47 -10.88
N LEU A 49 1.44 1.63 -9.60
CA LEU A 49 1.88 0.55 -8.71
C LEU A 49 0.80 0.04 -7.78
N ILE A 50 -0.28 0.81 -7.55
CA ILE A 50 -1.33 0.46 -6.60
C ILE A 50 -1.96 -0.94 -6.85
N PRO A 51 -2.11 -1.46 -8.09
CA PRO A 51 -2.58 -2.83 -8.29
C PRO A 51 -1.60 -3.87 -7.74
N THR A 52 -0.29 -3.64 -7.92
CA THR A 52 0.76 -4.53 -7.42
C THR A 52 0.84 -4.47 -5.90
N LEU A 53 0.79 -3.27 -5.31
CA LEU A 53 0.76 -3.08 -3.85
C LEU A 53 -0.46 -3.76 -3.23
N TYR A 54 -1.61 -3.70 -3.88
CA TYR A 54 -2.80 -4.41 -3.43
C TYR A 54 -2.57 -5.93 -3.39
N GLU A 55 -2.03 -6.52 -4.47
CA GLU A 55 -1.72 -7.95 -4.53
C GLU A 55 -0.75 -8.37 -3.42
N LEU A 56 0.31 -7.59 -3.19
CA LEU A 56 1.28 -7.84 -2.12
C LEU A 56 0.66 -7.73 -0.72
N ALA A 57 -0.27 -6.79 -0.51
CA ALA A 57 -1.01 -6.67 0.75
C ALA A 57 -2.01 -7.82 0.96
N ALA A 58 -2.52 -8.40 -0.12
CA ALA A 58 -3.46 -9.52 -0.11
C ALA A 58 -2.80 -10.88 0.13
N ASP A 59 -1.54 -11.03 -0.26
CA ASP A 59 -0.82 -12.28 -0.01
C ASP A 59 -0.30 -12.35 1.42
N GLY A 60 -0.90 -13.23 2.22
CA GLY A 60 -0.49 -13.53 3.60
C GLY A 60 0.92 -14.11 3.74
N GLN A 61 1.55 -14.60 2.66
CA GLN A 61 2.93 -15.09 2.66
C GLN A 61 3.95 -14.03 2.22
N CYS A 62 3.51 -12.85 1.77
CA CYS A 62 4.41 -11.81 1.31
C CYS A 62 5.24 -11.21 2.47
N PRO A 63 6.59 -11.27 2.44
CA PRO A 63 7.44 -10.66 3.46
C PRO A 63 7.22 -9.14 3.59
N ALA A 64 7.03 -8.46 2.45
CA ALA A 64 6.79 -7.02 2.40
C ALA A 64 5.30 -6.63 2.57
N ARG A 65 4.41 -7.57 2.94
CA ARG A 65 2.96 -7.34 3.05
C ARG A 65 2.59 -6.10 3.86
N ARG A 66 3.26 -5.93 5.00
CA ARG A 66 3.00 -4.79 5.91
C ARG A 66 3.36 -3.44 5.27
N PHE A 67 4.45 -3.40 4.49
CA PHE A 67 4.83 -2.22 3.73
C PHE A 67 3.80 -1.94 2.63
N ALA A 68 3.38 -2.96 1.89
CA ALA A 68 2.38 -2.80 0.85
C ALA A 68 1.05 -2.25 1.40
N LEU A 69 0.59 -2.78 2.54
CA LEU A 69 -0.62 -2.29 3.23
C LEU A 69 -0.46 -0.82 3.68
N HIS A 70 0.72 -0.43 4.13
CA HIS A 70 1.04 0.96 4.48
C HIS A 70 0.91 1.89 3.27
N CYS A 71 1.43 1.50 2.11
CA CYS A 71 1.26 2.25 0.87
C CYS A 71 -0.22 2.37 0.45
N LEU A 72 -1.06 1.37 0.72
CA LEU A 72 -2.50 1.48 0.49
C LEU A 72 -3.16 2.56 1.38
N TYR A 73 -2.69 2.75 2.62
CA TYR A 73 -3.18 3.84 3.48
C TYR A 73 -2.73 5.22 2.97
N ILE A 74 -1.48 5.35 2.55
CA ILE A 74 -0.96 6.59 1.93
C ILE A 74 -1.77 6.96 0.69
N TYR A 75 -1.95 6.01 -0.23
CA TYR A 75 -2.69 6.22 -1.47
C TYR A 75 -4.13 6.70 -1.19
N THR A 76 -4.81 6.08 -0.23
CA THR A 76 -6.16 6.50 0.19
C THR A 76 -6.16 7.92 0.78
N ALA A 77 -5.20 8.24 1.64
CA ALA A 77 -5.09 9.55 2.25
C ALA A 77 -4.82 10.65 1.23
N ASP A 78 -3.89 10.42 0.30
CA ASP A 78 -3.56 11.38 -0.74
C ASP A 78 -4.74 11.58 -1.70
N ALA A 79 -5.44 10.49 -2.06
CA ALA A 79 -6.67 10.56 -2.84
C ALA A 79 -7.72 11.46 -2.17
N VAL A 80 -8.00 11.29 -0.87
CA VAL A 80 -9.04 12.07 -0.19
C VAL A 80 -8.61 13.52 0.05
N ARG A 81 -7.37 13.75 0.53
CA ARG A 81 -6.86 15.10 0.83
C ARG A 81 -6.78 16.01 -0.39
N THR A 82 -6.55 15.41 -1.56
CA THR A 82 -6.48 16.17 -2.82
C THR A 82 -7.85 16.34 -3.49
N ASP A 83 -8.94 15.89 -2.85
CA ASP A 83 -10.27 15.77 -3.45
C ASP A 83 -10.22 14.98 -4.78
N PHE A 84 -9.51 13.85 -4.73
CA PHE A 84 -9.33 12.90 -5.82
C PHE A 84 -8.62 13.45 -7.06
N ARG A 85 -7.85 14.55 -6.91
CA ARG A 85 -6.99 15.10 -7.98
C ARG A 85 -5.72 14.29 -8.20
N ALA A 86 -5.11 13.76 -7.14
CA ALA A 86 -3.93 12.90 -7.26
C ALA A 86 -4.29 11.51 -7.77
N HIS A 87 -5.39 10.95 -7.25
CA HIS A 87 -5.82 9.59 -7.54
C HIS A 87 -7.32 9.53 -7.83
N PRO A 88 -7.76 8.86 -8.93
CA PRO A 88 -9.17 8.80 -9.28
C PRO A 88 -10.02 8.05 -8.23
N LYS A 89 -11.08 8.69 -7.73
CA LYS A 89 -12.05 8.09 -6.78
C LYS A 89 -12.55 6.72 -7.22
N ARG A 90 -12.82 6.55 -8.51
CA ARG A 90 -13.30 5.28 -9.10
C ARG A 90 -12.29 4.14 -8.94
N LYS A 91 -10.99 4.43 -9.06
CA LYS A 91 -9.93 3.42 -8.91
C LYS A 91 -9.85 2.97 -7.45
N LEU A 92 -9.84 3.91 -6.51
CA LEU A 92 -9.85 3.62 -5.08
C LEU A 92 -11.09 2.80 -4.68
N LYS A 93 -12.29 3.19 -5.11
CA LYS A 93 -13.52 2.43 -4.81
C LYS A 93 -13.46 0.98 -5.27
N LYS A 94 -12.94 0.70 -6.47
CA LYS A 94 -12.77 -0.68 -6.95
C LYS A 94 -11.88 -1.54 -6.05
N LEU A 95 -10.82 -0.95 -5.50
CA LEU A 95 -9.93 -1.65 -4.57
C LEU A 95 -10.62 -1.89 -3.22
N ILE A 96 -11.37 -0.92 -2.71
CA ILE A 96 -12.17 -1.04 -1.48
C ILE A 96 -13.22 -2.15 -1.63
N ASP A 97 -13.98 -2.14 -2.73
CA ASP A 97 -15.03 -3.14 -3.01
C ASP A 97 -14.42 -4.55 -3.08
N ARG A 98 -13.28 -4.70 -3.76
CA ARG A 98 -12.55 -5.96 -3.82
C ARG A 98 -12.13 -6.43 -2.43
N ALA A 99 -11.50 -5.56 -1.65
CA ALA A 99 -11.01 -5.88 -0.29
C ALA A 99 -12.14 -6.26 0.68
N GLY A 100 -13.34 -5.71 0.50
CA GLY A 100 -14.52 -6.09 1.30
C GLY A 100 -14.93 -7.56 1.14
N SER A 101 -14.58 -8.19 0.01
CA SER A 101 -14.87 -9.60 -0.27
C SER A 101 -13.74 -10.57 0.10
N GLU A 102 -12.58 -10.05 0.52
CA GLU A 102 -11.41 -10.86 0.86
C GLU A 102 -11.56 -11.53 2.24
N SER A 103 -10.92 -12.69 2.42
CA SER A 103 -10.82 -13.35 3.73
C SER A 103 -9.82 -12.68 4.67
N ASP A 104 -8.93 -11.83 4.13
CA ASP A 104 -7.92 -11.11 4.88
C ASP A 104 -8.50 -9.97 5.73
N GLU A 105 -8.33 -10.06 7.05
CA GLU A 105 -8.88 -9.09 7.99
C GLU A 105 -8.24 -7.69 7.87
N GLN A 106 -6.95 -7.61 7.58
CA GLN A 106 -6.24 -6.33 7.50
C GLN A 106 -6.65 -5.55 6.24
N LEU A 107 -6.85 -6.25 5.12
CA LEU A 107 -7.41 -5.64 3.91
C LEU A 107 -8.85 -5.16 4.11
N ARG A 108 -9.71 -5.98 4.74
CA ARG A 108 -11.07 -5.55 5.10
C ARG A 108 -11.06 -4.35 6.02
N MET A 109 -10.12 -4.28 6.96
CA MET A 109 -9.98 -3.14 7.87
C MET A 109 -9.53 -1.88 7.12
N TRP A 110 -8.54 -1.98 6.23
CA TRP A 110 -8.16 -0.89 5.34
C TRP A 110 -9.36 -0.42 4.49
N ALA A 111 -10.12 -1.33 3.91
CA ALA A 111 -11.30 -1.01 3.11
C ALA A 111 -12.36 -0.24 3.92
N ALA A 112 -12.64 -0.69 5.14
CA ALA A 112 -13.57 -0.01 6.04
C ALA A 112 -13.07 1.40 6.42
N ASN A 113 -11.79 1.53 6.77
CA ASN A 113 -11.18 2.82 7.11
C ASN A 113 -11.15 3.77 5.91
N ALA A 114 -10.83 3.27 4.72
CA ALA A 114 -10.83 4.03 3.49
C ALA A 114 -12.24 4.55 3.17
N GLN A 115 -13.26 3.71 3.33
CA GLN A 115 -14.64 4.11 3.15
C GLN A 115 -15.09 5.15 4.19
N ALA A 116 -14.65 5.02 5.44
CA ALA A 116 -14.90 6.01 6.49
C ALA A 116 -14.27 7.37 6.13
N LEU A 117 -13.00 7.39 5.69
CA LEU A 117 -12.32 8.63 5.30
C LEU A 117 -12.94 9.30 4.07
N ILE A 118 -13.36 8.51 3.07
CA ILE A 118 -14.08 9.04 1.90
C ILE A 118 -15.38 9.73 2.32
N ASN A 119 -16.06 9.22 3.34
CA ASN A 119 -17.34 9.76 3.81
C ASN A 119 -17.16 10.93 4.78
N ASN A 120 -16.08 10.93 5.55
CA ASN A 120 -15.73 11.97 6.51
C ASN A 120 -14.22 12.27 6.42
N PRO A 121 -13.81 13.22 5.56
CA PRO A 121 -12.40 13.60 5.40
C PRO A 121 -11.73 14.14 6.68
N ASP A 122 -12.51 14.60 7.67
CA ASP A 122 -11.98 15.09 8.95
C ASP A 122 -11.40 13.97 9.83
N LEU A 123 -11.63 12.70 9.47
CA LEU A 123 -10.98 11.54 10.07
C LEU A 123 -9.49 11.39 9.67
N PHE A 124 -8.99 12.30 8.84
CA PHE A 124 -7.58 12.29 8.45
C PHE A 124 -6.69 12.67 9.64
N ASP A 125 -5.79 11.76 9.99
CA ASP A 125 -4.66 12.00 10.89
C ASP A 125 -3.35 11.57 10.22
N TYR A 126 -2.36 12.47 10.19
CA TYR A 126 -1.13 12.22 9.44
C TYR A 126 -0.33 11.04 10.02
N ALA A 127 -0.29 10.88 11.34
CA ALA A 127 0.46 9.81 11.99
C ALA A 127 -0.17 8.44 11.73
N ASP A 128 -1.49 8.37 11.73
CA ASP A 128 -2.27 7.18 11.45
C ASP A 128 -2.17 6.73 10.00
N TRP A 129 -2.35 7.67 9.07
CA TRP A 129 -2.51 7.37 7.65
C TRP A 129 -1.20 7.36 6.88
N CYS A 130 -0.31 8.32 7.13
CA CYS A 130 0.91 8.50 6.35
C CYS A 130 2.16 7.97 7.05
N GLN A 131 2.18 7.90 8.39
CA GLN A 131 3.33 7.35 9.13
C GLN A 131 3.14 5.90 9.59
N GLY A 132 2.03 5.25 9.23
CA GLY A 132 1.77 3.84 9.47
C GLY A 132 1.15 3.52 10.83
N GLY A 133 0.53 4.49 11.50
CA GLY A 133 -0.17 4.27 12.77
C GLY A 133 -1.28 3.21 12.65
N LEU A 134 -2.07 3.23 11.57
CA LEU A 134 -3.15 2.24 11.35
C LEU A 134 -2.64 0.84 10.98
N VAL A 135 -1.44 0.73 10.42
CA VAL A 135 -0.79 -0.56 10.18
C VAL A 135 -0.17 -1.11 11.47
N ARG A 136 0.42 -0.24 12.32
CA ARG A 136 1.04 -0.61 13.60
C ARG A 136 0.01 -0.94 14.68
N LYS A 137 -1.09 -0.21 14.72
CA LYS A 137 -2.19 -0.33 15.68
C LYS A 137 -3.51 -0.43 14.90
N PRO A 138 -3.80 -1.61 14.31
CA PRO A 138 -5.01 -1.83 13.53
C PRO A 138 -6.25 -1.53 14.35
N ARG A 139 -7.11 -0.66 13.82
CA ARG A 139 -8.41 -0.32 14.41
C ARG A 139 -9.34 0.23 13.33
N ARG A 140 -10.65 0.15 13.59
CA ARG A 140 -11.64 0.81 12.76
C ARG A 140 -11.78 2.28 13.14
N LEU A 141 -11.81 3.13 12.14
CA LEU A 141 -12.25 4.51 12.28
C LEU A 141 -13.77 4.53 12.23
N LEU A 142 -14.40 5.12 13.23
CA LEU A 142 -15.85 5.26 13.31
C LEU A 142 -16.23 6.60 12.67
N THR A 143 -17.22 6.56 11.77
CA THR A 143 -17.89 7.74 11.22
C THR A 143 -18.90 8.31 12.20
#